data_AF-A0A0D8BUP9-F1
#
_entry.id   AF-A0A0D8BUP9-F1
#
_cell.length_a   1.000
_cell.length_b   1.000
_cell.length_c   1.000
_cell.angle_alpha   90.00
_cell.angle_beta   90.00
_cell.angle_gamma   90.00
#
_symmetry.space_group_name_H-M   'P 1'
#
loop_
_entity.id
_entity.type
_entity.pdbx_description
1 polymer ?
#
loop_
_entity_poly.entity_id
_entity_poly.type
_entity_poly.pdbx_seq_one_letter_code
_entity_poly.pdbx_strand_id
1 'polypeptide(L)'
;MIDMIVYQEADLRQKAVLCIEYIQEALQNRDYETMAIEISELQYLVRQLQELEQKEARRQQLLAIIQDMHRRGIQIDFVRLGEERNV
;
A
#
# COMPACT_ATOMS: atom_id res chain seq x y z
N MET A 1 -9.16 -3.29 -10.47
CA MET A 1 -7.81 -2.79 -10.08
C MET A 1 -7.89 -1.97 -8.79
N ILE A 2 -8.82 -1.01 -8.67
CA ILE A 2 -9.10 -0.28 -7.42
C ILE A 2 -9.56 -1.24 -6.30
N ASP A 3 -10.45 -2.18 -6.61
CA ASP A 3 -10.93 -3.18 -5.64
C ASP A 3 -9.80 -4.06 -5.06
N MET A 4 -8.77 -4.32 -5.86
CA MET A 4 -7.61 -5.11 -5.43
C MET A 4 -6.74 -4.35 -4.43
N ILE A 5 -6.57 -3.03 -4.62
CA ILE A 5 -5.81 -2.16 -3.70
C ILE A 5 -6.57 -2.00 -2.39
N VAL A 6 -7.88 -1.77 -2.44
CA VAL A 6 -8.73 -1.66 -1.24
C VAL A 6 -8.71 -2.96 -0.45
N TYR A 7 -8.78 -4.10 -1.14
CA TYR A 7 -8.67 -5.42 -0.50
C TYR A 7 -7.28 -5.64 0.13
N GLN A 8 -6.21 -5.27 -0.56
CA GLN A 8 -4.84 -5.37 -0.03
C GLN A 8 -4.65 -4.49 1.21
N GLU A 9 -5.16 -3.27 1.20
CA GLU A 9 -5.09 -2.38 2.36
C GLU A 9 -5.87 -2.95 3.55
N ALA A 10 -7.07 -3.49 3.32
CA ALA A 10 -7.87 -4.12 4.36
C ALA A 10 -7.18 -5.35 4.97
N ASP A 11 -6.56 -6.20 4.15
CA ASP A 11 -5.77 -7.36 4.60
C ASP A 11 -4.57 -6.93 5.45
N LEU A 12 -3.81 -5.93 5.00
CA LEU A 12 -2.67 -5.40 5.75
C LEU A 12 -3.10 -4.79 7.09
N ARG A 13 -4.22 -4.06 7.13
CA ARG A 13 -4.79 -3.52 8.37
C ARG A 13 -5.22 -4.63 9.32
N GLN A 14 -5.88 -5.67 8.80
CA GLN A 14 -6.30 -6.81 9.62
C GLN A 14 -5.11 -7.54 10.25
N LYS A 15 -4.05 -7.77 9.47
CA LYS A 15 -2.80 -8.37 9.97
C LYS A 15 -2.13 -7.50 11.04
N ALA A 16 -2.11 -6.18 10.84
CA ALA A 16 -1.54 -5.26 11.82
C ALA A 16 -2.29 -5.29 13.16
N VAL A 17 -3.63 -5.40 13.12
CA VAL A 17 -4.45 -5.57 14.33
C VAL A 17 -4.10 -6.86 15.06
N LEU A 18 -3.96 -7.98 14.33
CA LEU A 18 -3.57 -9.26 14.93
C LEU A 18 -2.19 -9.20 15.59
N CYS A 19 -1.20 -8.56 14.94
CA CYS A 19 0.13 -8.36 15.57
C CYS A 19 0.02 -7.59 16.88
N ILE A 20 -0.84 -6.56 16.96
CA ILE A 20 -1.04 -5.79 18.20
C ILE A 20 -1.65 -6.68 19.29
N GLU A 21 -2.63 -7.52 18.96
CA GLU A 21 -3.22 -8.48 19.90
C GLU A 21 -2.17 -9.47 20.43
N TYR A 22 -1.33 -10.02 19.56
CA TYR A 22 -0.26 -10.93 19.98
C TYR A 22 0.85 -10.24 20.78
N ILE A 23 1.21 -9.00 20.46
CA ILE A 23 2.12 -8.20 21.28
C ILE A 23 1.56 -8.03 22.70
N GLN A 24 0.27 -7.72 22.81
CA GLN A 24 -0.38 -7.56 24.11
C GLN A 24 -0.37 -8.86 24.91
N GLU A 25 -0.74 -9.99 24.29
CA GLU A 25 -0.72 -11.31 24.93
C GLU A 25 0.69 -11.71 25.37
N ALA A 26 1.68 -11.54 24.48
CA ALA A 26 3.08 -11.84 24.76
C ALA A 26 3.62 -10.99 25.93
N LEU A 27 3.26 -9.71 25.99
CA LEU A 27 3.62 -8.82 27.11
C LEU A 27 3.02 -9.29 28.43
N GLN A 28 1.74 -9.71 28.44
CA GLN A 28 1.07 -10.23 29.63
C GLN A 28 1.74 -11.52 30.14
N ASN A 29 2.18 -12.37 29.20
CA ASN A 29 2.84 -13.65 29.49
C ASN A 29 4.36 -13.53 29.73
N ARG A 30 4.94 -12.33 29.60
CA ARG A 30 6.39 -12.09 29.64
C ARG A 30 7.17 -12.86 28.56
N ASP A 31 6.51 -13.18 27.46
CA ASP A 31 7.11 -13.77 26.27
C ASP A 31 7.72 -12.66 25.39
N TYR A 32 8.92 -12.21 25.76
CA TYR A 32 9.59 -11.13 25.05
C TYR A 32 10.12 -11.54 23.67
N GLU A 33 10.27 -12.84 23.40
CA GLU A 33 10.70 -13.36 22.11
C GLU A 33 9.58 -13.17 21.08
N THR A 34 8.38 -13.68 21.38
CA THR A 34 7.19 -13.44 20.55
C THR A 34 6.92 -11.95 20.40
N MET A 35 7.05 -11.17 21.48
CA MET A 35 6.86 -9.72 21.41
C MET A 35 7.82 -9.06 20.40
N ALA A 36 9.09 -9.44 20.37
CA ALA A 36 10.08 -8.87 19.45
C ALA A 36 9.78 -9.25 17.98
N ILE A 37 9.32 -10.48 17.75
CA ILE A 37 8.90 -10.96 16.42
C ILE A 37 7.71 -10.14 15.92
N GLU A 38 6.65 -10.04 16.73
CA GLU A 38 5.41 -9.35 16.33
C GLU A 38 5.60 -7.84 16.15
N ILE A 39 6.47 -7.21 16.94
CA ILE A 39 6.86 -5.80 16.73
C ILE A 39 7.55 -5.62 15.36
N SER A 40 8.44 -6.55 14.99
CA SER A 40 9.16 -6.48 13.72
C SER A 40 8.21 -6.65 12.53
N GLU A 41 7.26 -7.58 12.64
CA GLU A 41 6.20 -7.78 11.64
C GLU A 41 5.29 -6.55 11.53
N LEU A 42 4.87 -5.97 12.67
CA LEU A 42 4.06 -4.75 12.68
C LEU A 42 4.79 -3.59 11.98
N GLN A 43 6.09 -3.42 12.21
CA GLN A 43 6.90 -2.41 11.50
C GLN A 43 6.98 -2.65 9.99
N TYR A 44 7.00 -3.91 9.55
CA TYR A 44 6.94 -4.25 8.14
C TYR A 44 5.57 -3.88 7.54
N LEU A 45 4.46 -4.26 8.20
CA LEU A 45 3.11 -3.96 7.75
C LEU A 45 2.83 -2.45 7.69
N VAL A 46 3.32 -1.68 8.67
CA VAL A 46 3.21 -0.21 8.66
C VAL A 46 3.92 0.39 7.45
N ARG A 47 5.11 -0.10 7.09
CA ARG A 47 5.82 0.36 5.89
C ARG A 47 5.03 0.07 4.61
N GLN A 48 4.44 -1.12 4.51
CA GLN A 48 3.59 -1.48 3.36
C GLN A 48 2.35 -0.58 3.24
N LEU A 49 1.71 -0.26 4.36
CA LEU A 49 0.58 0.68 4.39
C LEU A 49 0.99 2.10 3.94
N GLN A 50 2.15 2.59 4.40
CA GLN A 50 2.68 3.89 3.97
C GLN A 50 3.01 3.91 2.47
N GLU A 51 3.55 2.81 1.92
CA GLU A 51 3.81 2.71 0.48
C GLU A 51 2.51 2.75 -0.34
N LEU A 52 1.44 2.13 0.14
CA LEU A 52 0.12 2.22 -0.50
C LEU A 52 -0.42 3.65 -0.49
N GLU A 53 -0.33 4.34 0.65
CA GLU A 53 -0.76 5.74 0.78
C GLU A 53 0.03 6.66 -0.18
N GLN A 54 1.35 6.50 -0.26
CA GLN A 54 2.19 7.26 -1.19
C GLN A 54 1.89 6.94 -2.66
N LYS A 55 1.56 5.70 -3.00
CA LYS A 55 1.13 5.32 -4.36
C LYS A 55 -0.20 5.99 -4.70
N GLU A 56 -1.13 6.05 -3.76
CA GLU A 56 -2.42 6.73 -3.95
C GLU A 56 -2.24 8.24 -4.15
N ALA A 57 -1.45 8.89 -3.29
CA ALA A 57 -1.15 10.31 -3.42
C ALA A 57 -0.50 10.64 -4.78
N ARG A 58 0.49 9.84 -5.21
CA ARG A 58 1.12 9.99 -6.53
C ARG A 58 0.13 9.78 -7.68
N ARG A 59 -0.79 8.82 -7.55
CA ARG A 59 -1.84 8.59 -8.55
C ARG A 59 -2.77 9.80 -8.68
N GLN A 60 -3.19 10.38 -7.57
CA GLN A 60 -4.03 11.58 -7.56
C GLN A 60 -3.32 12.79 -8.17
N GLN A 61 -2.04 12.99 -7.84
CA GLN A 61 -1.23 14.04 -8.46
C GLN A 61 -1.12 13.86 -9.99
N LEU A 62 -0.87 12.64 -10.46
CA LEU A 62 -0.81 12.34 -11.88
C LEU A 62 -2.15 12.64 -12.58
N LEU A 63 -3.27 12.23 -11.98
CA LEU A 63 -4.61 12.52 -12.52
C LEU A 63 -4.89 14.02 -12.59
N ALA A 64 -4.50 14.78 -11.56
CA ALA A 64 -4.64 16.24 -11.56
C ALA A 64 -3.83 16.89 -12.70
N ILE A 65 -2.59 16.43 -12.93
CA ILE A 65 -1.75 16.89 -14.04
C ILE A 65 -2.39 16.55 -15.40
N ILE A 66 -2.88 15.32 -15.58
CA ILE A 66 -3.56 14.91 -16.81
C ILE A 66 -4.79 15.79 -17.08
N GLN A 67 -5.58 16.08 -16.05
CA GLN A 67 -6.75 16.96 -16.17
C GLN A 67 -6.36 18.39 -16.56
N ASP A 68 -5.29 18.93 -15.97
CA ASP A 68 -4.78 20.25 -16.33
C ASP A 68 -4.27 20.30 -17.78
N MET A 69 -3.52 19.28 -18.20
CA MET A 69 -3.05 19.16 -19.58
C MET A 69 -4.20 19.05 -20.59
N HIS A 70 -5.24 18.26 -20.28
CA HIS A 70 -6.45 18.20 -21.10
C HIS A 70 -7.16 19.56 -21.20
N ARG A 71 -7.28 20.32 -20.10
CA ARG A 71 -7.85 21.68 -20.13
C ARG A 71 -7.07 22.63 -21.04
N ARG A 72 -5.76 22.41 -21.16
CA ARG A 72 -4.86 23.17 -22.05
C ARG A 72 -4.88 22.68 -23.50
N GLY A 73 -5.71 21.70 -23.83
CA GLY A 73 -5.81 21.11 -25.17
C GLY A 73 -4.65 20.16 -25.52
N ILE A 74 -3.86 19.74 -24.53
CA ILE A 74 -2.74 18.81 -24.71
C ILE A 74 -3.26 17.39 -24.45
N GLN A 75 -3.32 16.58 -25.51
CA GLN A 75 -3.66 15.16 -25.41
C GLN A 75 -2.38 14.35 -25.14
N ILE A 76 -2.35 13.63 -24.03
CA ILE A 76 -1.25 12.72 -23.70
C ILE A 76 -1.64 11.32 -24.15
N ASP A 77 -1.02 10.80 -25.20
CA ASP A 77 -1.08 9.38 -25.52
C ASP A 77 -0.15 8.63 -24.57
N PHE A 78 -0.72 8.02 -23.53
CA PHE A 78 -0.01 6.99 -22.78
C PHE A 78 0.15 5.79 -23.72
N VAL A 79 1.34 5.64 -24.32
CA VAL A 79 1.70 4.44 -25.08
C VAL A 79 1.34 3.24 -24.22
N ARG A 80 0.53 2.32 -24.77
CA ARG A 80 0.20 1.04 -24.14
C ARG A 80 1.50 0.25 -23.94
N LEU A 81 2.17 0.47 -22.82
CA LEU A 81 3.31 -0.31 -22.35
C LEU A 81 2.81 -1.73 -22.04
N GLY A 82 2.68 -2.56 -23.08
CA GLY A 82 2.22 -3.94 -22.96
C GLY A 82 1.92 -4.68 -24.27
N GLU A 83 1.69 -3.98 -25.38
CA GLU A 83 1.39 -4.60 -26.68
C GLU A 83 2.46 -4.23 -27.70
N GLU A 84 3.69 -4.75 -27.56
CA GLU A 84 4.65 -4.95 -28.67
C GLU A 84 6.03 -5.35 -28.13
N ARG A 85 6.17 -6.61 -27.68
CA ARG A 85 7.42 -7.38 -27.76
C ARG A 85 7.11 -8.87 -27.93
N ASN A 86 6.55 -9.21 -29.08
CA ASN A 86 6.61 -10.56 -29.65
C ASN A 86 7.01 -10.40 -31.11
N VAL A 87 8.32 -10.31 -31.35
CA VAL A 87 8.98 -10.66 -32.62
C VAL A 87 10.23 -11.42 -32.27
#